data_AF-A0A0C3DMQ2-F1
#
_entry.id   AF-A0A0C3DMQ2-F1
#
_cell.length_a   1.000
_cell.length_b   1.000
_cell.length_c   1.000
_cell.angle_alpha   90.00
_cell.angle_beta   90.00
_cell.angle_gamma   90.00
#
_symmetry.space_group_name_H-M   'P 1'
#
loop_
_entity.id
_entity.type
_entity.pdbx_description
1 polymer ?
#
loop_
_entity_poly.entity_id
_entity_poly.type
_entity_poly.pdbx_seq_one_letter_code
_entity_poly.pdbx_strand_id
1 'polypeptide(L)'
;IGCCRSFLNLFGKSKATHCEDGLFFPFSQSPFPAVRARGDVIRSLAPCPVCPTDGHTHKENLSLVKYEFPDCGWPSHCSEEHWEMDEEHDKYCSCLRQVNEDEHDSRSGRKMPEFQLPGPQVYEEAMSFANWDLFWYTRGFPSMDTERSKRHARKLLTYPLTIGSVLHQNSGLTLNNQRVSLEGSRSLAVTQPVPQSSSSSPLSNTTQQTEVNAEEASEYVPNLYGVPSYTIPYFPQLTITGIQANYSEVHPQFQETFDPYTDAFFLFSPGFGFPSMTSLSEIDGRPLLQIASPSEWGAVVPAMLATRCAIFVTGFSPVDVERDIRSLEVAPDVMVGGCRF
;
A
#
# COMPACT_ATOMS: atom_id res chain seq x y z
N ILE A 1 0.46 -23.27 40.05
CA ILE A 1 1.57 -24.18 40.47
C ILE A 1 2.30 -24.54 39.17
N GLY A 2 3.55 -24.20 38.90
CA GLY A 2 4.60 -23.64 39.73
C GLY A 2 5.43 -22.59 38.99
N CYS A 3 6.18 -21.88 39.82
CA CYS A 3 7.03 -20.74 39.56
C CYS A 3 8.36 -21.18 38.93
N CYS A 4 8.76 -20.62 37.79
CA CYS A 4 10.15 -20.67 37.35
C CYS A 4 10.87 -19.40 37.79
N ARG A 5 11.43 -19.45 39.01
CA ARG A 5 12.55 -18.58 39.40
C ARG A 5 13.80 -19.08 38.66
N SER A 6 14.50 -18.20 37.97
CA SER A 6 15.93 -18.38 37.72
C SER A 6 16.67 -17.17 38.27
N PHE A 7 17.51 -17.45 39.25
CA PHE A 7 18.47 -16.54 39.86
C PHE A 7 19.61 -16.24 38.86
N LEU A 8 20.07 -14.98 38.89
CA LEU A 8 21.39 -14.48 38.51
C LEU A 8 21.95 -14.85 37.11
N ASN A 9 21.83 -13.90 36.19
CA ASN A 9 22.88 -13.62 35.20
C ASN A 9 23.07 -12.10 35.11
N LEU A 10 24.08 -11.58 35.81
CA LEU A 10 24.60 -10.22 35.59
C LEU A 10 25.41 -10.25 34.28
N PHE A 11 25.11 -9.30 33.39
CA PHE A 11 25.77 -9.05 32.11
C PHE A 11 25.52 -10.05 30.98
N GLY A 12 24.33 -9.93 30.39
CA GLY A 12 24.03 -10.34 29.02
C GLY A 12 22.65 -9.82 28.66
N LYS A 13 22.51 -9.00 27.60
CA LYS A 13 21.19 -8.62 27.07
C LYS A 13 20.47 -9.89 26.64
N SER A 14 19.63 -10.45 27.52
CA SER A 14 18.72 -11.51 27.15
C SER A 14 17.72 -10.93 26.15
N LYS A 15 17.82 -11.35 24.88
CA LYS A 15 16.70 -11.27 23.95
C LYS A 15 15.52 -11.92 24.68
N ALA A 16 14.47 -11.13 24.93
CA ALA A 16 13.25 -11.63 25.52
C ALA A 16 12.73 -12.78 24.64
N THR A 17 12.72 -13.98 25.20
CA THR A 17 12.09 -15.16 24.61
C THR A 17 10.59 -14.89 24.61
N HIS A 18 10.03 -14.80 23.41
CA HIS A 18 8.62 -14.52 23.13
C HIS A 18 7.69 -15.44 23.90
N CYS A 19 6.94 -14.88 24.84
CA CYS A 19 5.72 -15.47 25.36
C CYS A 19 4.58 -14.76 24.64
N GLU A 20 3.70 -15.51 23.97
CA GLU A 20 2.57 -14.97 23.19
C GLU A 20 1.58 -14.16 24.04
N ASP A 21 1.70 -14.27 25.37
CA ASP A 21 0.85 -13.63 26.38
C ASP A 21 1.50 -12.33 26.88
N GLY A 22 1.41 -11.25 26.10
CA GLY A 22 1.91 -9.94 26.54
C GLY A 22 2.11 -8.88 25.45
N LEU A 23 1.41 -8.99 24.31
CA LEU A 23 1.59 -8.08 23.17
C LEU A 23 0.72 -6.82 23.24
N PHE A 24 -0.20 -6.75 24.20
CA PHE A 24 -1.09 -5.61 24.36
C PHE A 24 -0.45 -4.54 25.24
N PHE A 25 -0.28 -3.35 24.68
CA PHE A 25 0.09 -2.14 25.41
C PHE A 25 -0.78 -0.97 24.91
N PRO A 26 -1.30 -0.13 25.81
CA PRO A 26 -1.83 1.17 25.42
C PRO A 26 -0.77 1.96 24.65
N PHE A 27 -1.19 2.74 23.65
CA PHE A 27 -0.26 3.43 22.75
C PHE A 27 0.71 4.32 23.53
N SER A 28 0.27 5.00 24.59
CA SER A 28 1.13 5.80 25.48
C SER A 28 2.23 4.99 26.20
N GLN A 29 1.92 3.75 26.59
CA GLN A 29 2.77 2.88 27.40
C GLN A 29 3.58 1.88 26.56
N SER A 30 3.43 1.92 25.24
CA SER A 30 4.11 1.03 24.32
C SER A 30 5.64 1.05 24.51
N PRO A 31 6.32 -0.12 24.47
CA PRO A 31 7.78 -0.19 24.48
C PRO A 31 8.41 0.36 23.18
N PHE A 32 7.62 0.51 22.11
CA PHE A 32 8.11 0.92 20.79
C PHE A 32 7.86 2.42 20.53
N PRO A 33 8.92 3.23 20.30
CA PRO A 33 8.77 4.67 20.04
C PRO A 33 7.86 4.99 18.84
N ALA A 34 7.89 4.17 17.79
CA ALA A 34 7.07 4.37 16.60
C ALA A 34 5.57 4.23 16.87
N VAL A 35 5.16 3.36 17.81
CA VAL A 35 3.75 3.19 18.20
C VAL A 35 3.29 4.39 19.03
N ARG A 36 4.14 4.88 19.95
CA ARG A 36 3.87 6.11 20.70
C ARG A 36 3.70 7.31 19.79
N ALA A 37 4.63 7.51 18.85
CA ALA A 37 4.58 8.60 17.87
C ALA A 37 3.28 8.55 17.05
N ARG A 38 2.84 7.36 16.64
CA ARG A 38 1.54 7.18 15.96
C ARG A 38 0.38 7.61 16.86
N GLY A 39 0.40 7.24 18.13
CA GLY A 39 -0.61 7.69 19.10
C GLY A 39 -0.66 9.21 19.25
N ASP A 40 0.51 9.86 19.31
CA ASP A 40 0.61 11.31 19.41
C ASP A 40 0.09 12.02 18.16
N VAL A 41 0.38 11.47 16.97
CA VAL A 41 -0.20 11.95 15.71
C VAL A 41 -1.73 11.85 15.73
N ILE A 42 -2.28 10.71 16.17
CA ILE A 42 -3.73 10.52 16.26
C ILE A 42 -4.35 11.54 17.22
N ARG A 43 -3.74 11.76 18.39
CA ARG A 43 -4.19 12.78 19.36
C ARG A 43 -4.14 14.20 18.80
N SER A 44 -3.24 14.49 17.87
CA SER A 44 -3.11 15.82 17.27
C SER A 44 -4.10 16.08 16.13
N LEU A 45 -4.61 15.02 15.47
CA LEU A 45 -5.41 15.13 14.25
C LEU A 45 -6.87 14.70 14.44
N ALA A 46 -7.13 13.66 15.22
CA ALA A 46 -8.44 13.03 15.24
C ALA A 46 -9.41 13.77 16.20
N PRO A 47 -10.62 14.10 15.74
CA PRO A 47 -11.67 14.64 16.60
C PRO A 47 -12.38 13.53 17.36
N CYS A 48 -12.92 13.86 18.53
CA CYS A 48 -13.80 12.96 19.28
C CYS A 48 -15.15 12.77 18.57
N PRO A 49 -15.68 11.53 18.43
CA PRO A 49 -16.91 11.25 17.69
C PRO A 49 -18.19 11.76 18.39
N VAL A 50 -18.18 11.89 19.71
CA VAL A 50 -19.37 12.27 20.52
C VAL A 50 -19.48 13.79 20.75
N CYS A 51 -18.37 14.54 20.60
CA CYS A 51 -18.38 15.99 20.77
C CYS A 51 -19.35 16.79 19.86
N PRO A 52 -19.63 16.38 18.61
CA PRO A 52 -20.60 17.06 17.77
C PRO A 52 -22.05 16.92 18.25
N THR A 53 -22.39 15.75 18.83
CA THR A 53 -23.75 15.42 19.26
C THR A 53 -24.03 15.94 20.66
N ASP A 54 -23.00 16.02 21.49
CA ASP A 54 -23.14 16.41 22.87
C ASP A 54 -22.97 17.93 23.02
N GLY A 55 -24.07 18.63 23.32
CA GLY A 55 -24.18 20.09 23.29
C GLY A 55 -23.36 20.86 24.34
N HIS A 56 -22.40 20.19 24.99
CA HIS A 56 -21.49 20.76 25.98
C HIS A 56 -20.36 21.55 25.29
N THR A 57 -20.43 22.88 25.36
CA THR A 57 -19.35 23.90 25.23
C THR A 57 -18.34 23.86 24.06
N HIS A 58 -18.40 22.89 23.14
CA HIS A 58 -17.40 22.65 22.09
C HIS A 58 -17.95 22.81 20.66
N LYS A 59 -19.05 23.56 20.49
CA LYS A 59 -19.69 23.78 19.17
C LYS A 59 -18.79 24.47 18.13
N GLU A 60 -17.70 25.12 18.55
CA GLU A 60 -16.79 25.83 17.66
C GLU A 60 -15.41 25.16 17.52
N ASN A 61 -15.05 24.22 18.39
CA ASN A 61 -13.77 23.51 18.36
C ASN A 61 -13.97 22.05 18.77
N LEU A 62 -13.91 21.15 17.78
CA LEU A 62 -13.90 19.70 18.00
C LEU A 62 -12.75 19.35 18.95
N SER A 63 -13.09 18.83 20.12
CA SER A 63 -12.06 18.42 21.06
C SER A 63 -11.34 17.18 20.52
N LEU A 64 -10.01 17.21 20.60
CA LEU A 64 -9.15 16.15 20.10
C LEU A 64 -9.11 14.97 21.06
N VAL A 65 -8.74 13.82 20.52
CA VAL A 65 -8.63 12.58 21.27
C VAL A 65 -7.52 12.64 22.31
N LYS A 66 -7.81 12.16 23.53
CA LYS A 66 -6.83 12.10 24.64
C LYS A 66 -6.93 10.81 25.43
N TYR A 67 -8.15 10.34 25.67
CA TYR A 67 -8.44 9.18 26.47
C TYR A 67 -8.13 7.89 25.70
N GLU A 68 -7.30 7.03 26.31
CA GLU A 68 -6.97 5.70 25.82
C GLU A 68 -7.77 4.67 26.62
N PHE A 69 -8.58 3.86 25.95
CA PHE A 69 -9.40 2.86 26.61
C PHE A 69 -8.57 1.62 27.00
N PRO A 70 -8.68 1.08 28.24
CA PRO A 70 -7.85 -0.03 28.70
C PRO A 70 -7.91 -1.32 27.87
N ASP A 71 -9.03 -1.65 27.21
CA ASP A 71 -9.12 -2.92 26.46
C ASP A 71 -8.68 -2.82 25.00
N CYS A 72 -8.76 -1.65 24.35
CA CYS A 72 -8.33 -1.47 22.96
C CYS A 72 -6.96 -0.78 22.84
N GLY A 73 -6.59 0.06 23.81
CA GLY A 73 -5.29 0.74 23.88
C GLY A 73 -5.11 1.87 22.87
N TRP A 74 -6.17 2.24 22.13
CA TRP A 74 -6.18 3.35 21.17
C TRP A 74 -6.72 4.63 21.81
N PRO A 75 -6.18 5.81 21.46
CA PRO A 75 -6.83 7.07 21.77
C PRO A 75 -8.10 7.21 20.91
N SER A 76 -9.28 7.18 21.54
CA SER A 76 -10.59 7.22 20.85
C SER A 76 -11.50 8.40 21.23
N HIS A 77 -11.48 8.82 22.50
CA HIS A 77 -12.33 9.92 23.00
C HIS A 77 -11.52 11.04 23.66
N CYS A 78 -12.13 12.20 23.88
CA CYS A 78 -11.50 13.30 24.60
C CYS A 78 -11.46 13.10 26.12
N SER A 79 -12.46 12.39 26.68
CA SER A 79 -12.64 12.08 28.09
C SER A 79 -13.28 10.70 28.25
N GLU A 80 -13.21 10.15 29.47
CA GLU A 80 -13.86 8.91 29.85
C GLU A 80 -15.39 9.02 29.75
N GLU A 81 -15.97 10.15 30.17
CA GLU A 81 -17.41 10.42 30.08
C GLU A 81 -17.94 10.32 28.64
N HIS A 82 -17.20 10.88 27.67
CA HIS A 82 -17.59 10.80 26.26
C HIS A 82 -17.45 9.39 25.68
N TRP A 83 -16.58 8.57 26.25
CA TRP A 83 -16.46 7.16 25.87
C TRP A 83 -17.64 6.35 26.40
N GLU A 84 -18.08 6.58 27.64
CA GLU A 84 -19.25 5.90 28.23
C GLU A 84 -20.57 6.26 27.52
N MET A 85 -20.66 7.46 26.94
CA MET A 85 -21.81 7.90 26.14
C MET A 85 -21.85 7.30 24.73
N ASP A 86 -20.72 6.84 24.20
CA ASP A 86 -20.68 6.17 22.90
C ASP A 86 -21.18 4.73 23.08
N GLU A 87 -22.27 4.32 22.45
CA GLU A 87 -22.68 2.90 22.44
C GLU A 87 -22.05 2.12 21.27
N GLU A 88 -21.46 2.82 20.30
CA GLU A 88 -20.90 2.19 19.10
C GLU A 88 -19.46 1.71 19.28
N HIS A 89 -18.74 2.22 20.28
CA HIS A 89 -17.34 1.85 20.51
C HIS A 89 -17.12 0.34 20.68
N ASP A 90 -18.09 -0.37 21.27
CA ASP A 90 -18.04 -1.82 21.50
C ASP A 90 -17.89 -2.63 20.20
N LYS A 91 -18.51 -2.15 19.11
CA LYS A 91 -18.44 -2.79 17.79
C LYS A 91 -17.00 -2.84 17.27
N TYR A 92 -16.22 -1.80 17.56
CA TYR A 92 -14.88 -1.62 17.01
C TYR A 92 -13.76 -2.01 17.98
N CYS A 93 -14.03 -2.02 19.28
CA CYS A 93 -13.05 -2.27 20.34
C CYS A 93 -12.26 -3.57 20.12
N SER A 94 -12.96 -4.67 19.78
CA SER A 94 -12.32 -5.97 19.51
C SER A 94 -11.36 -5.93 18.32
N CYS A 95 -11.75 -5.25 17.24
CA CYS A 95 -10.92 -5.08 16.04
C CYS A 95 -9.70 -4.19 16.34
N LEU A 96 -9.92 -3.06 17.03
CA LEU A 96 -8.84 -2.14 17.41
C LEU A 96 -7.80 -2.80 18.32
N ARG A 97 -8.25 -3.64 19.27
CA ARG A 97 -7.37 -4.45 20.10
C ARG A 97 -6.51 -5.40 19.27
N GLN A 98 -7.11 -6.13 18.32
CA GLN A 98 -6.36 -7.02 17.43
C GLN A 98 -5.30 -6.25 16.62
N VAL A 99 -5.67 -5.08 16.07
CA VAL A 99 -4.72 -4.24 15.33
C VAL A 99 -3.59 -3.76 16.23
N ASN A 100 -3.87 -3.42 17.49
CA ASN A 100 -2.87 -3.01 18.46
C ASN A 100 -1.88 -4.15 18.76
N GLU A 101 -2.39 -5.35 19.05
CA GLU A 101 -1.56 -6.54 19.28
C GLU A 101 -0.71 -6.90 18.05
N ASP A 102 -1.30 -6.86 16.85
CA ASP A 102 -0.60 -7.14 15.59
C ASP A 102 0.51 -6.08 15.32
N GLU A 103 0.28 -4.82 15.68
CA GLU A 103 1.26 -3.73 15.52
C GLU A 103 2.48 -3.93 16.44
N HIS A 104 2.24 -4.36 17.67
CA HIS A 104 3.29 -4.73 18.64
C HIS A 104 4.01 -6.01 18.23
N ASP A 105 3.29 -6.99 17.71
CA ASP A 105 3.86 -8.26 17.25
C ASP A 105 4.77 -8.05 16.04
N SER A 106 4.37 -7.21 15.08
CA SER A 106 5.19 -6.84 13.91
C SER A 106 6.51 -6.17 14.31
N ARG A 107 6.56 -5.52 15.47
CA ARG A 107 7.76 -4.83 15.99
C ARG A 107 8.55 -5.64 17.00
N SER A 108 8.01 -6.76 17.44
CA SER A 108 8.60 -7.63 18.44
C SER A 108 9.87 -8.33 17.96
N GLY A 109 10.11 -8.34 16.64
CA GLY A 109 11.27 -8.97 16.03
C GLY A 109 11.21 -10.51 16.05
N ARG A 110 10.03 -11.11 16.27
CA ARG A 110 9.86 -12.55 16.07
C ARG A 110 10.07 -12.91 14.60
N LYS A 111 10.48 -14.15 14.36
CA LYS A 111 10.42 -14.71 13.00
C LYS A 111 8.95 -14.91 12.64
N MET A 112 8.53 -14.32 11.53
CA MET A 112 7.17 -14.38 11.01
C MET A 112 7.12 -15.36 9.83
N PRO A 113 6.79 -16.66 10.05
CA PRO A 113 6.66 -17.61 8.95
C PRO A 113 5.61 -17.17 7.92
N GLU A 114 4.62 -16.37 8.32
CA GLU A 114 3.61 -15.79 7.41
C GLU A 114 4.19 -14.83 6.36
N PHE A 115 5.40 -14.30 6.57
CA PHE A 115 6.10 -13.45 5.60
C PHE A 115 7.07 -14.23 4.71
N GLN A 116 7.12 -15.55 4.86
CA GLN A 116 7.82 -16.42 3.93
C GLN A 116 6.97 -16.58 2.68
N LEU A 117 7.20 -15.71 1.70
CA LEU A 117 6.50 -15.77 0.42
C LEU A 117 6.97 -17.01 -0.38
N PRO A 118 6.05 -17.73 -1.03
CA PRO A 118 6.40 -18.85 -1.89
C PRO A 118 7.13 -18.39 -3.16
N GLY A 119 7.94 -19.29 -3.72
CA GLY A 119 8.79 -19.07 -4.91
C GLY A 119 8.01 -18.86 -6.21
N PRO A 120 8.60 -19.06 -7.39
CA PRO A 120 7.91 -18.88 -8.65
C PRO A 120 6.70 -19.77 -8.76
N GLN A 121 5.72 -19.31 -9.53
CA GLN A 121 4.64 -20.17 -9.94
C GLN A 121 4.98 -20.87 -11.26
N VAL A 122 4.76 -22.17 -11.31
CA VAL A 122 4.89 -22.96 -12.54
C VAL A 122 3.70 -22.67 -13.44
N TYR A 123 3.91 -22.59 -14.76
CA TYR A 123 2.87 -22.26 -15.75
C TYR A 123 1.61 -23.14 -15.67
N GLU A 124 1.76 -24.40 -15.26
CA GLU A 124 0.65 -25.36 -15.17
C GLU A 124 -0.20 -25.22 -13.90
N GLU A 125 0.30 -24.51 -12.89
CA GLU A 125 -0.43 -24.27 -11.65
C GLU A 125 -1.31 -23.04 -11.81
N ALA A 126 -2.61 -23.15 -11.52
CA ALA A 126 -3.53 -22.02 -11.55
C ALA A 126 -3.72 -21.45 -10.13
N MET A 127 -3.57 -20.14 -9.96
CA MET A 127 -3.93 -19.47 -8.70
C MET A 127 -5.43 -19.23 -8.64
N SER A 128 -5.99 -19.37 -7.45
CA SER A 128 -7.33 -18.88 -7.16
C SER A 128 -7.26 -17.62 -6.31
N PHE A 129 -7.94 -16.56 -6.75
CA PHE A 129 -8.11 -15.31 -6.00
C PHE A 129 -9.48 -15.22 -5.31
N ALA A 130 -10.26 -16.31 -5.26
CA ALA A 130 -11.63 -16.27 -4.77
C ALA A 130 -11.75 -16.04 -3.25
N ASN A 131 -10.82 -16.60 -2.48
CA ASN A 131 -10.72 -16.38 -1.04
C ASN A 131 -9.24 -16.53 -0.59
N TRP A 132 -8.92 -16.02 0.59
CA TRP A 132 -7.56 -16.02 1.12
C TRP A 132 -7.00 -17.42 1.35
N ASP A 133 -7.80 -18.32 1.92
CA ASP A 133 -7.36 -19.68 2.23
C ASP A 133 -6.99 -20.48 0.98
N LEU A 134 -7.79 -20.36 -0.08
CA LEU A 134 -7.56 -20.99 -1.38
C LEU A 134 -6.42 -20.31 -2.13
N PHE A 135 -6.25 -18.99 -1.99
CA PHE A 135 -5.08 -18.29 -2.51
C PHE A 135 -3.80 -18.83 -1.86
N TRP A 136 -3.74 -18.85 -0.52
CA TRP A 136 -2.57 -19.36 0.21
C TRP A 136 -2.27 -20.81 -0.14
N TYR A 137 -3.30 -21.64 -0.24
CA TYR A 137 -3.17 -23.04 -0.65
C TYR A 137 -2.64 -23.19 -2.09
N THR A 138 -3.31 -22.57 -3.07
CA THR A 138 -2.94 -22.70 -4.50
C THR A 138 -1.60 -22.06 -4.83
N ARG A 139 -1.20 -21.03 -4.07
CA ARG A 139 0.07 -20.33 -4.26
C ARG A 139 1.24 -20.96 -3.50
N GLY A 140 0.97 -21.94 -2.62
CA GLY A 140 1.98 -22.70 -1.88
C GLY A 140 2.54 -21.98 -0.65
N PHE A 141 1.74 -21.14 0.01
CA PHE A 141 2.15 -20.52 1.27
C PHE A 141 2.28 -21.56 2.40
N PRO A 142 3.11 -21.29 3.43
CA PRO A 142 3.06 -22.04 4.68
C PRO A 142 1.64 -22.01 5.26
N SER A 143 1.25 -23.08 5.95
CA SER A 143 -0.05 -23.14 6.63
C SER A 143 -0.16 -22.03 7.67
N MET A 144 -1.24 -21.24 7.59
CA MET A 144 -1.52 -20.17 8.54
C MET A 144 -2.54 -20.66 9.56
N ASP A 145 -2.04 -21.20 10.67
CA ASP A 145 -2.89 -21.87 11.65
C ASP A 145 -3.61 -20.90 12.61
N THR A 146 -3.05 -19.70 12.82
CA THR A 146 -3.63 -18.69 13.71
C THR A 146 -4.28 -17.56 12.93
N GLU A 147 -5.36 -17.01 13.48
CA GLU A 147 -5.99 -15.80 12.92
C GLU A 147 -5.01 -14.63 12.88
N ARG A 148 -4.09 -14.52 13.84
CA ARG A 148 -3.04 -13.50 13.85
C ARG A 148 -2.13 -13.60 12.62
N SER A 149 -1.64 -14.80 12.31
CA SER A 149 -0.80 -15.04 11.12
C SER A 149 -1.54 -14.66 9.83
N LYS A 150 -2.83 -15.03 9.73
CA LYS A 150 -3.69 -14.64 8.60
C LYS A 150 -3.85 -13.12 8.50
N ARG A 151 -3.99 -12.40 9.63
CA ARG A 151 -4.08 -10.93 9.67
C ARG A 151 -2.79 -10.26 9.21
N HIS A 152 -1.63 -10.76 9.61
CA HIS A 152 -0.35 -10.25 9.13
C HIS A 152 -0.16 -10.46 7.63
N ALA A 153 -0.41 -11.68 7.14
CA ALA A 153 -0.27 -12.00 5.73
C ALA A 153 -1.24 -11.17 4.86
N ARG A 154 -2.52 -11.10 5.25
CA ARG A 154 -3.51 -10.31 4.49
C ARG A 154 -3.19 -8.81 4.52
N LYS A 155 -2.68 -8.26 5.64
CA LYS A 155 -2.32 -6.83 5.74
C LYS A 155 -1.26 -6.45 4.70
N LEU A 156 -0.30 -7.34 4.45
CA LEU A 156 0.73 -7.15 3.42
C LEU A 156 0.18 -7.38 1.99
N LEU A 157 -0.64 -8.42 1.81
CA LEU A 157 -1.01 -8.90 0.48
C LEU A 157 -2.29 -8.28 -0.09
N THR A 158 -3.13 -7.65 0.74
CA THR A 158 -4.49 -7.20 0.31
C THR A 158 -4.42 -6.31 -0.92
N TYR A 159 -3.60 -5.26 -0.87
CA TYR A 159 -3.49 -4.33 -1.99
C TYR A 159 -2.89 -4.95 -3.26
N PRO A 160 -1.68 -5.57 -3.23
CA PRO A 160 -1.09 -6.13 -4.44
C PRO A 160 -1.91 -7.28 -5.04
N LEU A 161 -2.60 -8.09 -4.23
CA LEU A 161 -3.49 -9.14 -4.75
C LEU A 161 -4.80 -8.59 -5.28
N THR A 162 -5.30 -7.47 -4.75
CA THR A 162 -6.47 -6.81 -5.34
C THR A 162 -6.15 -6.38 -6.76
N ILE A 163 -5.03 -5.68 -6.97
CA ILE A 163 -4.56 -5.28 -8.31
C ILE A 163 -4.27 -6.52 -9.16
N GLY A 164 -3.53 -7.49 -8.61
CA GLY A 164 -3.19 -8.73 -9.30
C GLY A 164 -4.44 -9.49 -9.78
N SER A 165 -5.50 -9.54 -8.96
CA SER A 165 -6.76 -10.20 -9.31
C SER A 165 -7.48 -9.50 -10.46
N VAL A 166 -7.39 -8.18 -10.55
CA VAL A 166 -7.98 -7.38 -11.64
C VAL A 166 -7.22 -7.59 -12.94
N LEU A 167 -5.88 -7.58 -12.89
CA LEU A 167 -5.00 -7.72 -14.05
C LEU A 167 -4.86 -9.16 -14.54
N HIS A 168 -5.19 -10.15 -13.71
CA HIS A 168 -5.01 -11.56 -14.04
C HIS A 168 -5.75 -11.93 -15.34
N GLN A 169 -5.14 -12.78 -16.17
CA GLN A 169 -5.73 -13.21 -17.46
C GLN A 169 -7.13 -13.86 -17.34
N ASN A 170 -7.41 -14.49 -16.19
CA ASN A 170 -8.71 -15.11 -15.89
C ASN A 170 -9.63 -14.20 -15.07
N SER A 171 -9.25 -12.92 -14.90
CA SER A 171 -10.02 -11.92 -14.18
C SER A 171 -11.39 -11.71 -14.81
N GLY A 172 -12.43 -11.56 -13.99
CA GLY A 172 -13.75 -11.20 -14.49
C GLY A 172 -13.82 -9.84 -15.18
N LEU A 173 -12.72 -9.09 -15.28
CA LEU A 173 -12.62 -7.75 -15.87
C LEU A 173 -11.86 -7.70 -17.22
N THR A 174 -11.19 -8.77 -17.62
CA THR A 174 -10.43 -8.81 -18.88
C THR A 174 -11.31 -9.12 -20.08
N LEU A 175 -11.11 -8.44 -21.22
CA LEU A 175 -11.87 -8.67 -22.45
C LEU A 175 -11.55 -10.03 -23.12
N ASN A 176 -10.34 -10.54 -22.92
CA ASN A 176 -9.84 -11.76 -23.59
C ASN A 176 -10.63 -13.02 -23.22
N ASN A 177 -11.26 -13.06 -22.05
CA ASN A 177 -12.02 -14.22 -21.60
C ASN A 177 -13.52 -14.14 -21.91
N GLN A 178 -13.96 -13.10 -22.65
CA GLN A 178 -15.36 -12.84 -23.03
C GLN A 178 -16.35 -12.78 -21.86
N ARG A 179 -15.88 -12.72 -20.59
CA ARG A 179 -16.75 -12.60 -19.41
C ARG A 179 -17.29 -11.18 -19.27
N VAL A 180 -16.50 -10.19 -19.69
CA VAL A 180 -16.97 -8.82 -19.89
C VAL A 180 -17.28 -8.64 -21.37
N SER A 181 -18.56 -8.44 -21.69
CA SER A 181 -18.94 -8.03 -23.05
C SER A 181 -18.45 -6.61 -23.32
N LEU A 182 -18.33 -6.22 -24.59
CA LEU A 182 -17.99 -4.83 -24.94
C LEU A 182 -18.95 -3.83 -24.27
N GLU A 183 -20.25 -4.15 -24.23
CA GLU A 183 -21.26 -3.35 -23.51
C GLU A 183 -21.10 -3.42 -21.99
N GLY A 184 -20.65 -4.54 -21.44
CA GLY A 184 -20.28 -4.68 -20.03
C GLY A 184 -19.08 -3.82 -19.65
N SER A 185 -18.07 -3.69 -20.53
CA SER A 185 -16.91 -2.82 -20.31
C SER A 185 -17.29 -1.35 -20.34
N ARG A 186 -18.21 -0.97 -21.24
CA ARG A 186 -18.82 0.36 -21.28
C ARG A 186 -19.67 0.62 -20.03
N SER A 187 -20.40 -0.39 -19.53
CA SER A 187 -21.22 -0.29 -18.32
C SER A 187 -20.38 -0.18 -17.04
N LEU A 188 -19.25 -0.88 -16.96
CA LEU A 188 -18.26 -0.72 -15.88
C LEU A 188 -17.65 0.68 -15.89
N ALA A 189 -17.39 1.24 -17.08
CA ALA A 189 -17.00 2.64 -17.23
C ALA A 189 -18.14 3.62 -16.84
N VAL A 190 -19.41 3.24 -17.00
CA VAL A 190 -20.61 4.03 -16.65
C VAL A 190 -21.02 3.93 -15.17
N THR A 191 -20.44 3.00 -14.40
CA THR A 191 -20.62 2.98 -12.92
C THR A 191 -19.86 4.14 -12.24
N GLN A 192 -18.99 4.83 -12.99
CA GLN A 192 -18.62 6.22 -12.74
C GLN A 192 -19.87 7.09 -12.91
N PRO A 193 -20.31 7.88 -11.91
CA PRO A 193 -21.58 8.59 -11.99
C PRO A 193 -21.60 9.52 -13.22
N VAL A 194 -22.33 9.11 -14.25
CA VAL A 194 -22.71 9.98 -15.36
C VAL A 194 -23.73 10.98 -14.80
N PRO A 195 -23.47 12.30 -14.87
CA PRO A 195 -24.47 13.28 -14.46
C PRO A 195 -25.71 13.13 -15.36
N GLN A 196 -26.86 12.81 -14.75
CA GLN A 196 -28.14 12.91 -15.43
C GLN A 196 -28.43 14.39 -15.69
N SER A 197 -28.29 14.86 -16.92
CA SER A 197 -28.87 16.13 -17.33
C SER A 197 -30.37 15.93 -17.55
N SER A 198 -31.16 16.67 -16.79
CA SER A 198 -32.62 16.70 -16.90
C SER A 198 -33.08 17.37 -18.20
N SER A 199 -33.88 16.64 -18.98
CA SER A 199 -34.99 17.09 -19.84
C SER A 199 -34.75 18.13 -20.96
N SER A 200 -34.78 17.69 -22.23
CA SER A 200 -35.91 17.91 -23.17
C SER A 200 -35.57 17.40 -24.60
N SER A 201 -36.49 16.66 -25.22
CA SER A 201 -36.41 16.03 -26.58
C SER A 201 -36.89 17.00 -27.71
N PRO A 202 -37.03 16.61 -29.01
CA PRO A 202 -36.40 15.56 -29.84
C PRO A 202 -35.91 16.09 -31.25
N LEU A 203 -35.38 15.17 -32.08
CA LEU A 203 -35.02 15.29 -33.53
C LEU A 203 -33.70 16.03 -33.83
N SER A 204 -32.78 15.54 -34.66
CA SER A 204 -32.90 14.80 -35.91
C SER A 204 -31.60 14.06 -36.25
N ASN A 205 -31.71 12.98 -37.01
CA ASN A 205 -30.59 12.23 -37.58
C ASN A 205 -29.64 13.14 -38.37
N THR A 206 -28.34 13.01 -38.16
CA THR A 206 -27.35 12.88 -39.24
C THR A 206 -26.03 12.41 -38.64
N THR A 207 -25.57 11.26 -39.12
CA THR A 207 -24.20 10.76 -38.97
C THR A 207 -23.22 11.84 -39.43
N GLN A 208 -22.57 12.50 -38.47
CA GLN A 208 -21.25 13.10 -38.70
C GLN A 208 -20.36 12.59 -37.58
N GLN A 209 -19.41 11.75 -37.98
CA GLN A 209 -18.18 11.55 -37.26
C GLN A 209 -17.53 12.92 -37.12
N THR A 210 -17.65 13.53 -35.95
CA THR A 210 -16.75 14.60 -35.52
C THR A 210 -15.73 13.96 -34.61
N GLU A 211 -14.52 13.78 -35.16
CA GLU A 211 -13.30 13.76 -34.38
C GLU A 211 -13.34 14.96 -33.44
N VAL A 212 -13.54 14.71 -32.15
CA VAL A 212 -13.45 15.77 -31.14
C VAL A 212 -11.95 16.00 -30.97
N ASN A 213 -11.46 17.08 -31.57
CA ASN A 213 -10.14 17.61 -31.32
C ASN A 213 -9.96 17.75 -29.80
N ALA A 214 -9.07 16.92 -29.24
CA ALA A 214 -8.69 16.93 -27.84
C ALA A 214 -7.73 18.10 -27.53
N GLU A 215 -8.06 19.31 -28.01
CA GLU A 215 -7.23 20.51 -27.88
C GLU A 215 -7.80 21.58 -26.94
N GLU A 216 -8.99 21.38 -26.36
CA GLU A 216 -9.60 22.36 -25.44
C GLU A 216 -10.04 21.70 -24.13
N ALA A 217 -9.08 21.57 -23.19
CA ALA A 217 -9.26 21.68 -21.71
C ALA A 217 -8.03 21.15 -20.93
N SER A 218 -6.80 21.25 -21.45
CA SER A 218 -5.62 21.14 -20.57
C SER A 218 -5.45 22.48 -19.84
N GLU A 219 -5.79 22.54 -18.56
CA GLU A 219 -5.34 23.66 -17.74
C GLU A 219 -3.83 23.49 -17.56
N TYR A 220 -3.05 24.17 -18.40
CA TYR A 220 -1.60 24.27 -18.21
C TYR A 220 -1.38 25.14 -16.98
N VAL A 221 -1.17 24.49 -15.83
CA VAL A 221 -0.74 25.14 -14.60
C VAL A 221 0.79 25.07 -14.57
N PRO A 222 1.51 26.08 -15.05
CA PRO A 222 2.96 26.08 -14.96
C PRO A 222 3.37 26.05 -13.49
N ASN A 223 4.22 25.10 -13.13
CA ASN A 223 5.01 25.05 -11.90
C ASN A 223 4.34 24.56 -10.60
N LEU A 224 3.31 23.71 -10.63
CA LEU A 224 2.85 23.05 -9.38
C LEU A 224 3.99 22.22 -8.74
N TYR A 225 4.77 21.53 -9.57
CA TYR A 225 5.86 20.65 -9.12
C TYR A 225 7.27 21.21 -9.39
N GLY A 226 7.37 22.48 -9.81
CA GLY A 226 8.65 23.11 -10.19
C GLY A 226 9.28 22.59 -11.49
N VAL A 227 8.61 21.69 -12.19
CA VAL A 227 9.02 21.09 -13.47
C VAL A 227 7.85 21.13 -14.47
N PRO A 228 8.08 21.01 -15.79
CA PRO A 228 7.01 21.00 -16.78
C PRO A 228 6.04 19.85 -16.49
N SER A 229 4.78 20.19 -16.21
CA SER A 229 3.72 19.24 -15.89
C SER A 229 2.40 19.67 -16.49
N TYR A 230 1.55 18.70 -16.78
CA TYR A 230 0.17 18.93 -17.22
C TYR A 230 -0.76 18.01 -16.45
N THR A 231 -1.95 18.50 -16.12
CA THR A 231 -3.00 17.68 -15.48
C THR A 231 -4.23 17.69 -16.38
N ILE A 232 -4.69 16.49 -16.72
CA ILE A 232 -5.91 16.27 -17.49
C ILE A 232 -6.92 15.62 -16.56
N PRO A 233 -8.01 16.31 -16.20
CA PRO A 233 -9.14 15.66 -15.56
C PRO A 233 -9.82 14.76 -16.60
N TYR A 234 -9.67 13.45 -16.46
CA TYR A 234 -10.29 12.48 -17.38
C TYR A 234 -11.79 12.33 -17.07
N PHE A 235 -12.17 12.36 -15.79
CA PHE A 235 -13.56 12.38 -15.28
C PHE A 235 -13.57 12.79 -13.79
N PRO A 236 -14.72 13.01 -13.13
CA PRO A 236 -14.77 13.61 -11.78
C PRO A 236 -13.99 12.91 -10.67
N GLN A 237 -13.64 11.63 -10.86
CA GLN A 237 -12.91 10.81 -9.89
C GLN A 237 -11.52 10.38 -10.38
N LEU A 238 -11.11 10.77 -11.60
CA LEU A 238 -9.79 10.44 -12.16
C LEU A 238 -9.14 11.66 -12.80
N THR A 239 -7.96 11.98 -12.29
CA THR A 239 -7.07 12.97 -12.88
C THR A 239 -5.78 12.26 -13.29
N ILE A 240 -5.30 12.56 -14.48
CA ILE A 240 -4.00 12.09 -14.95
C ILE A 240 -3.07 13.29 -14.96
N THR A 241 -1.98 13.20 -14.20
CA THR A 241 -0.94 14.22 -14.17
C THR A 241 0.31 13.67 -14.84
N GLY A 242 0.72 14.29 -15.94
CA GLY A 242 1.99 14.03 -16.59
C GLY A 242 3.03 15.01 -16.06
N ILE A 243 4.17 14.50 -15.59
CA ILE A 243 5.29 15.29 -15.11
C ILE A 243 6.51 14.95 -15.97
N GLN A 244 7.09 15.94 -16.63
CA GLN A 244 8.24 15.77 -17.51
C GLN A 244 9.54 16.06 -16.74
N ALA A 245 9.90 15.16 -15.84
CA ALA A 245 11.14 15.21 -15.06
C ALA A 245 11.59 13.81 -14.64
N ASN A 246 12.82 13.69 -14.15
CA ASN A 246 13.26 12.46 -13.49
C ASN A 246 12.54 12.30 -12.15
N TYR A 247 12.18 11.06 -11.80
CA TYR A 247 11.49 10.78 -10.54
C TYR A 247 12.30 11.24 -9.31
N SER A 248 13.62 11.13 -9.34
CA SER A 248 14.52 11.56 -8.27
C SER A 248 14.40 13.06 -7.93
N GLU A 249 14.07 13.89 -8.91
CA GLU A 249 13.92 15.35 -8.74
C GLU A 249 12.61 15.72 -8.04
N VAL A 250 11.56 14.91 -8.23
CA VAL A 250 10.22 15.19 -7.72
C VAL A 250 9.86 14.36 -6.49
N HIS A 251 10.55 13.23 -6.25
CA HIS A 251 10.31 12.35 -5.10
C HIS A 251 10.26 13.07 -3.75
N PRO A 252 11.16 14.03 -3.42
CA PRO A 252 11.11 14.74 -2.14
C PRO A 252 9.80 15.47 -1.87
N GLN A 253 9.06 15.86 -2.93
CA GLN A 253 7.75 16.50 -2.80
C GLN A 253 6.64 15.51 -2.43
N PHE A 254 6.81 14.22 -2.77
CA PHE A 254 5.80 13.19 -2.60
C PHE A 254 6.13 12.17 -1.49
N GLN A 255 7.37 12.13 -0.99
CA GLN A 255 7.84 11.08 -0.09
C GLN A 255 7.00 10.92 1.19
N GLU A 256 6.40 12.01 1.67
CA GLU A 256 5.54 12.03 2.88
C GLU A 256 4.05 11.77 2.58
N THR A 257 3.64 11.79 1.30
CA THR A 257 2.24 11.62 0.88
C THR A 257 1.87 10.20 0.47
N PHE A 258 2.86 9.35 0.18
CA PHE A 258 2.61 7.98 -0.27
C PHE A 258 2.00 7.12 0.82
N ASP A 259 0.88 6.46 0.51
CA ASP A 259 0.26 5.45 1.36
C ASP A 259 0.50 4.04 0.76
N PRO A 260 1.22 3.15 1.48
CA PRO A 260 1.52 1.81 1.00
C PRO A 260 0.28 0.93 0.78
N TYR A 261 -0.90 1.33 1.26
CA TYR A 261 -2.15 0.60 1.09
C TYR A 261 -3.01 1.09 -0.07
N THR A 262 -2.77 2.28 -0.60
CA THR A 262 -3.58 2.85 -1.70
C THR A 262 -2.76 3.17 -2.93
N ASP A 263 -1.45 3.30 -2.79
CA ASP A 263 -0.57 3.76 -3.86
C ASP A 263 0.32 2.63 -4.39
N ALA A 264 0.54 2.66 -5.71
CA ALA A 264 1.37 1.71 -6.42
C ALA A 264 2.28 2.44 -7.41
N PHE A 265 3.47 1.89 -7.61
CA PHE A 265 4.36 2.28 -8.69
C PHE A 265 4.25 1.29 -9.84
N PHE A 266 4.12 1.79 -11.07
CA PHE A 266 4.18 0.99 -12.29
C PHE A 266 5.36 1.46 -13.14
N LEU A 267 6.29 0.56 -13.43
CA LEU A 267 7.50 0.83 -14.20
C LEU A 267 7.39 0.19 -15.58
N PHE A 268 7.17 1.03 -16.60
CA PHE A 268 6.80 0.61 -17.96
C PHE A 268 7.97 0.48 -18.95
N SER A 269 9.21 0.24 -18.49
CA SER A 269 10.49 0.32 -19.24
C SER A 269 11.22 1.67 -19.03
N PRO A 270 12.56 1.73 -18.96
CA PRO A 270 13.53 0.64 -19.17
C PRO A 270 13.69 -0.32 -17.98
N GLY A 271 14.00 -1.59 -18.29
CA GLY A 271 14.26 -2.63 -17.29
C GLY A 271 15.56 -2.41 -16.52
N PHE A 272 15.57 -2.80 -15.25
CA PHE A 272 16.69 -2.63 -14.32
C PHE A 272 18.01 -3.25 -14.78
N GLY A 273 17.93 -4.38 -15.48
CA GLY A 273 19.07 -5.18 -15.91
C GLY A 273 19.66 -4.78 -17.25
N PHE A 274 19.17 -3.71 -17.88
CA PHE A 274 19.78 -3.19 -19.10
C PHE A 274 21.06 -2.41 -18.79
N PRO A 275 22.02 -2.35 -19.73
CA PRO A 275 23.17 -1.47 -19.60
C PRO A 275 22.71 -0.01 -19.69
N SER A 276 23.26 0.82 -18.81
CA SER A 276 23.13 2.27 -18.84
C SER A 276 23.77 2.81 -20.11
N MET A 277 23.09 3.75 -20.75
CA MET A 277 23.64 4.47 -21.91
C MET A 277 24.55 5.62 -21.49
N THR A 278 24.52 6.01 -20.21
CA THR A 278 25.17 7.22 -19.70
C THR A 278 26.27 6.92 -18.69
N SER A 279 26.13 5.85 -17.90
CA SER A 279 27.05 5.54 -16.79
C SER A 279 27.97 4.35 -17.11
N LEU A 280 29.28 4.55 -16.92
CA LEU A 280 30.32 3.54 -17.11
C LEU A 280 30.96 3.16 -15.76
N SER A 281 31.38 1.90 -15.64
CA SER A 281 32.14 1.39 -14.50
C SER A 281 33.55 1.96 -14.52
N GLU A 282 33.99 2.54 -13.40
CA GLU A 282 35.33 3.10 -13.23
C GLU A 282 36.44 2.02 -13.28
N ILE A 283 36.08 0.77 -12.99
CA ILE A 283 37.04 -0.34 -12.87
C ILE A 283 37.29 -1.01 -14.24
N ASP A 284 36.21 -1.24 -15.00
CA ASP A 284 36.25 -2.08 -16.21
C ASP A 284 35.96 -1.31 -17.52
N GLY A 285 35.53 -0.04 -17.42
CA GLY A 285 35.10 0.77 -18.58
C GLY A 285 33.84 0.26 -19.29
N ARG A 286 33.16 -0.74 -18.71
CA ARG A 286 31.90 -1.30 -19.23
C ARG A 286 30.70 -0.49 -18.72
N PRO A 287 29.59 -0.41 -19.47
CA PRO A 287 28.38 0.25 -18.99
C PRO A 287 27.86 -0.42 -17.72
N LEU A 288 27.49 0.41 -16.73
CA LEU A 288 26.83 -0.06 -15.51
C LEU A 288 25.44 -0.58 -15.86
N LEU A 289 24.87 -1.45 -15.03
CA LEU A 289 23.43 -1.75 -15.13
C LEU A 289 22.63 -0.52 -14.72
N GLN A 290 21.45 -0.30 -15.31
CA GLN A 290 20.64 0.87 -14.98
C GLN A 290 20.26 0.94 -13.50
N ILE A 291 20.09 -0.22 -12.83
CA ILE A 291 19.88 -0.29 -11.38
C ILE A 291 21.08 0.18 -10.55
N ALA A 292 22.30 0.08 -11.08
CA ALA A 292 23.51 0.57 -10.41
C ALA A 292 23.87 2.00 -10.83
N SER A 293 23.20 2.54 -11.83
CA SER A 293 23.46 3.87 -12.38
C SER A 293 22.84 4.96 -11.50
N PRO A 294 23.63 5.91 -10.97
CA PRO A 294 23.12 6.97 -10.09
C PRO A 294 22.16 7.95 -10.77
N SER A 295 22.29 8.11 -12.09
CA SER A 295 21.46 8.99 -12.92
C SER A 295 20.14 8.34 -13.36
N GLU A 296 19.97 7.04 -13.14
CA GLU A 296 18.81 6.26 -13.59
C GLU A 296 18.11 5.63 -12.37
N TRP A 297 18.13 4.30 -12.22
CA TRP A 297 17.36 3.61 -11.19
C TRP A 297 18.06 3.55 -9.83
N GLY A 298 19.37 3.75 -9.75
CA GLY A 298 20.16 3.52 -8.53
C GLY A 298 19.73 4.39 -7.35
N ALA A 299 19.38 5.64 -7.58
CA ALA A 299 18.82 6.51 -6.53
C ALA A 299 17.30 6.32 -6.34
N VAL A 300 16.61 5.91 -7.40
CA VAL A 300 15.14 5.88 -7.46
C VAL A 300 14.56 4.64 -6.78
N VAL A 301 15.14 3.46 -6.99
CA VAL A 301 14.64 2.20 -6.41
C VAL A 301 14.68 2.21 -4.87
N PRO A 302 15.77 2.60 -4.21
CA PRO A 302 15.79 2.72 -2.75
C PRO A 302 14.75 3.73 -2.22
N ALA A 303 14.59 4.85 -2.92
CA ALA A 303 13.59 5.87 -2.57
C ALA A 303 12.15 5.34 -2.68
N MET A 304 11.83 4.61 -3.75
CA MET A 304 10.52 3.94 -3.89
C MET A 304 10.32 2.87 -2.83
N LEU A 305 11.33 2.04 -2.53
CA LEU A 305 11.23 1.01 -1.49
C LEU A 305 10.99 1.61 -0.09
N ALA A 306 11.55 2.80 0.19
CA ALA A 306 11.32 3.51 1.45
C ALA A 306 9.84 3.85 1.69
N THR A 307 9.06 4.07 0.62
CA THR A 307 7.60 4.33 0.71
C THR A 307 6.80 3.11 1.15
N ARG A 308 7.36 1.89 0.98
CA ARG A 308 6.69 0.59 1.18
C ARG A 308 5.49 0.35 0.27
N CYS A 309 5.28 1.17 -0.75
CA CYS A 309 4.26 0.94 -1.77
C CYS A 309 4.61 -0.27 -2.64
N ALA A 310 3.58 -0.89 -3.22
CA ALA A 310 3.79 -1.97 -4.19
C ALA A 310 4.43 -1.42 -5.46
N ILE A 311 5.45 -2.12 -5.98
CA ILE A 311 6.13 -1.77 -7.23
C ILE A 311 5.86 -2.89 -8.25
N PHE A 312 5.23 -2.53 -9.37
CA PHE A 312 4.99 -3.40 -10.50
C PHE A 312 5.98 -3.07 -11.61
N VAL A 313 6.74 -4.07 -12.04
CA VAL A 313 7.72 -3.94 -13.12
C VAL A 313 7.24 -4.78 -14.30
N THR A 314 7.18 -4.16 -15.48
CA THR A 314 6.81 -4.87 -16.71
C THR A 314 8.06 -5.22 -17.52
N GLY A 315 8.15 -6.46 -18.01
CA GLY A 315 9.19 -6.89 -18.95
C GLY A 315 8.61 -7.24 -20.31
N PHE A 316 9.37 -6.96 -21.37
CA PHE A 316 8.95 -7.24 -22.75
C PHE A 316 9.00 -8.74 -23.08
N SER A 317 10.00 -9.45 -22.57
CA SER A 317 10.17 -10.90 -22.74
C SER A 317 10.53 -11.60 -21.42
N PRO A 318 10.33 -12.93 -21.30
CA PRO A 318 10.74 -13.68 -20.11
C PRO A 318 12.24 -13.53 -19.79
N VAL A 319 13.07 -13.41 -20.83
CA VAL A 319 14.52 -13.21 -20.69
C VAL A 319 14.83 -11.84 -20.09
N ASP A 320 14.06 -10.81 -20.44
CA ASP A 320 14.22 -9.47 -19.89
C ASP A 320 13.79 -9.42 -18.42
N VAL A 321 12.68 -10.08 -18.08
CA VAL A 321 12.23 -10.21 -16.68
C VAL A 321 13.29 -10.91 -15.83
N GLU A 322 13.86 -12.03 -16.32
CA GLU A 322 14.91 -12.75 -15.60
C GLU A 322 16.17 -11.89 -15.42
N ARG A 323 16.53 -11.10 -16.43
CA ARG A 323 17.67 -10.15 -16.33
C ARG A 323 17.41 -9.08 -15.28
N ASP A 324 16.21 -8.52 -15.24
CA ASP A 324 15.82 -7.50 -14.26
C ASP A 324 15.83 -8.07 -12.84
N ILE A 325 15.31 -9.28 -12.64
CA ILE A 325 15.36 -9.98 -11.34
C ILE A 325 16.81 -10.20 -10.90
N ARG A 326 17.68 -10.71 -11.76
CA ARG A 326 19.10 -10.91 -11.43
C ARG A 326 19.80 -9.59 -11.11
N SER A 327 19.42 -8.50 -11.76
CA SER A 327 20.00 -7.18 -11.49
C SER A 327 19.65 -6.65 -10.09
N LEU A 328 18.45 -6.97 -9.59
CA LEU A 328 18.03 -6.61 -8.24
C LEU A 328 18.87 -7.31 -7.17
N GLU A 329 19.30 -8.56 -7.40
CA GLU A 329 20.14 -9.32 -6.45
C GLU A 329 21.53 -8.68 -6.23
N VAL A 330 22.02 -7.92 -7.22
CA VAL A 330 23.36 -7.31 -7.21
C VAL A 330 23.33 -5.85 -6.72
N ALA A 331 22.14 -5.24 -6.65
CA ALA A 331 22.01 -3.83 -6.32
C ALA A 331 22.31 -3.56 -4.83
N PRO A 332 23.19 -2.58 -4.51
CA PRO A 332 23.42 -2.17 -3.13
C PRO A 332 22.12 -1.59 -2.54
N ASP A 333 21.89 -1.83 -1.25
CA ASP A 333 20.72 -1.36 -0.49
C ASP A 333 19.35 -1.94 -0.91
N VAL A 334 19.31 -2.83 -1.91
CA VAL A 334 18.13 -3.63 -2.26
C VAL A 334 18.29 -5.03 -1.69
N MET A 335 17.71 -5.28 -0.51
CA MET A 335 17.65 -6.62 0.06
C MET A 335 16.63 -7.47 -0.72
N VAL A 336 17.09 -8.16 -1.76
CA VAL A 336 16.29 -9.22 -2.39
C VAL A 336 16.26 -10.40 -1.43
N GLY A 337 15.15 -10.55 -0.70
CA GLY A 337 14.77 -11.84 -0.14
C GLY A 337 14.51 -12.78 -1.30
N GLY A 338 15.53 -13.51 -1.74
CA GLY A 338 15.50 -14.33 -2.95
C GLY A 338 14.34 -15.32 -2.96
N CYS A 339 13.25 -14.96 -3.63
CA CYS A 339 12.41 -15.89 -4.36
C CYS A 339 12.92 -15.85 -5.79
N ARG A 340 13.82 -16.76 -6.15
CA ARG A 340 14.12 -17.03 -7.55
C ARG A 340 12.82 -17.43 -8.21
N PHE A 341 12.38 -16.65 -9.21
CA PHE A 341 11.29 -16.99 -10.12
C PHE A 341 11.74 -18.09 -11.12
#